data_AF-A0A090IW27-F1
#
_entry.id   AF-A0A090IW27-F1
#
_cell.length_a   1.000
_cell.length_b   1.000
_cell.length_c   1.000
_cell.angle_alpha   90.00
_cell.angle_beta   90.00
_cell.angle_gamma   90.00
#
_symmetry.space_group_name_H-M   'P 1'
#
loop_
_entity.id
_entity.type
_entity.pdbx_description
1 polymer ?
#
loop_
_entity_poly.entity_id
_entity_poly.type
_entity_poly.pdbx_seq_one_letter_code
_entity_poly.pdbx_strand_id
1 'polypeptide(L)'
;MNALVAWLEKFFLPLASKIGGQKHLIALRDAFIGTLPATMAGSVAVMLNAILRDLPPQFIDGYDGTTIPVIKQIIMINGYVWNGTLAIAGLIFVFSWGYNIAKAYGVNELSGGIVSTAASIAGITFSFTGGIKLKGLNLDPATIEAINKAGLAATPKEITATGWGWLPLNNLDANFFFTAMIIGFIATMIYVKLMLKDITIKLPDSVPPAISKAFASIIPATAALYEERLF
;
A
#
# COMPACT_ATOMS: atom_id res chain seq x y z
N MET A 1 -47.71 0.95 6.99
CA MET A 1 -46.41 0.87 7.71
C MET A 1 -45.97 -0.57 8.00
N ASN A 2 -46.88 -1.51 8.31
CA ASN A 2 -46.51 -2.88 8.70
C ASN A 2 -46.05 -3.80 7.55
N ALA A 3 -46.52 -3.61 6.32
CA ALA A 3 -46.13 -4.46 5.19
C ALA A 3 -44.67 -4.26 4.76
N LEU A 4 -44.17 -3.03 4.82
CA LEU A 4 -42.78 -2.69 4.52
C LEU A 4 -41.83 -3.23 5.60
N VAL A 5 -42.20 -3.11 6.88
CA VAL A 5 -41.43 -3.69 7.99
C VAL A 5 -41.40 -5.22 7.91
N ALA A 6 -42.53 -5.88 7.66
CA ALA A 6 -42.57 -7.33 7.48
C ALA A 6 -41.77 -7.81 6.26
N TRP A 7 -41.75 -7.03 5.17
CA TRP A 7 -40.91 -7.32 4.00
C TRP A 7 -39.42 -7.16 4.32
N LEU A 8 -39.04 -6.11 5.04
CA LEU A 8 -37.67 -5.90 5.51
C LEU A 8 -37.22 -7.03 6.45
N GLU A 9 -38.07 -7.45 7.40
CA GLU A 9 -37.75 -8.54 8.32
C GLU A 9 -37.60 -9.88 7.60
N LYS A 10 -38.45 -10.16 6.61
CA LYS A 10 -38.46 -11.44 5.89
C LYS A 10 -37.34 -11.57 4.86
N PHE A 11 -36.98 -10.49 4.17
CA PHE A 11 -36.02 -10.55 3.06
C PHE A 11 -34.73 -9.78 3.33
N PHE A 12 -34.83 -8.58 3.92
CA PHE A 12 -33.68 -7.70 4.08
C PHE A 12 -32.82 -8.08 5.29
N LEU A 13 -33.41 -8.34 6.46
CA LEU A 13 -32.69 -8.75 7.66
C LEU A 13 -31.85 -10.03 7.50
N PRO A 14 -32.38 -11.13 6.93
CA PRO A 14 -31.56 -12.34 6.72
C PRO A 14 -30.44 -12.12 5.69
N LEU A 15 -30.68 -11.30 4.66
CA LEU A 15 -29.65 -10.93 3.69
C LEU A 15 -28.55 -10.07 4.36
N ALA A 16 -28.94 -9.05 5.13
CA ALA A 16 -28.02 -8.18 5.85
C ALA A 16 -27.20 -8.95 6.89
N SER A 17 -27.82 -9.90 7.60
CA SER A 17 -27.12 -10.79 8.53
C SER A 17 -26.13 -11.71 7.82
N LYS A 18 -26.52 -12.30 6.67
CA LYS A 18 -25.64 -13.17 5.89
C LYS A 18 -24.46 -12.42 5.28
N ILE A 19 -24.66 -11.19 4.79
CA ILE A 19 -23.60 -10.33 4.25
C ILE A 19 -22.70 -9.82 5.39
N GLY A 20 -23.28 -9.28 6.46
CA GLY A 20 -22.54 -8.76 7.61
C GLY A 20 -21.77 -9.83 8.39
N GLY A 21 -22.21 -11.10 8.31
CA GLY A 21 -21.54 -12.25 8.92
C GLY A 21 -20.41 -12.86 8.08
N GLN A 22 -20.17 -12.41 6.84
CA GLN A 22 -19.09 -12.97 6.02
C GLN A 22 -17.73 -12.58 6.58
N LYS A 23 -16.88 -13.59 6.81
CA LYS A 23 -15.54 -13.42 7.39
C LYS A 23 -14.68 -12.38 6.64
N HIS A 24 -14.74 -12.37 5.32
CA HIS A 24 -13.96 -11.44 4.49
C HIS A 24 -14.45 -9.99 4.60
N LEU A 25 -15.77 -9.78 4.69
CA LEU A 25 -16.35 -8.43 4.85
C LEU A 25 -16.11 -7.87 6.25
N ILE A 26 -16.17 -8.74 7.27
CA ILE A 26 -15.76 -8.40 8.63
C ILE A 26 -14.27 -8.01 8.65
N ALA A 27 -13.41 -8.82 8.03
CA ALA A 27 -11.97 -8.54 7.96
C ALA A 27 -11.68 -7.23 7.20
N LEU A 28 -12.40 -6.95 6.11
CA LEU A 28 -12.28 -5.72 5.34
C LEU A 28 -12.66 -4.49 6.18
N ARG A 29 -13.80 -4.55 6.89
CA ARG A 29 -14.24 -3.50 7.81
C ARG A 29 -13.19 -3.25 8.89
N ASP A 30 -12.71 -4.32 9.53
CA ASP A 30 -11.73 -4.21 10.61
C ASP A 30 -10.38 -3.68 10.09
N ALA A 31 -10.02 -3.99 8.84
CA ALA A 31 -8.86 -3.43 8.18
C ALA A 31 -8.94 -1.90 8.06
N PHE A 32 -10.08 -1.39 7.56
CA PHE A 32 -10.33 0.05 7.47
C PHE A 32 -10.22 0.73 8.83
N ILE A 33 -10.82 0.15 9.87
CA ILE A 33 -10.71 0.66 11.24
C ILE A 33 -9.24 0.70 11.69
N GLY A 34 -8.46 -0.33 11.38
CA GLY A 34 -7.02 -0.38 11.69
C GLY A 34 -6.19 0.71 11.01
N THR A 35 -6.65 1.26 9.88
CA THR A 35 -5.95 2.37 9.18
C THR A 35 -6.32 3.76 9.69
N LEU A 36 -7.34 3.89 10.52
CA LEU A 36 -7.82 5.19 11.01
C LEU A 36 -6.74 6.01 11.74
N PRO A 37 -5.93 5.45 12.66
CA PRO A 37 -4.93 6.25 13.37
C PRO A 37 -3.92 6.93 12.42
N ALA A 38 -3.43 6.20 11.41
CA ALA A 38 -2.48 6.73 10.44
C ALA A 38 -3.14 7.77 9.50
N THR A 39 -4.31 7.45 8.95
CA THR A 39 -5.03 8.35 8.04
C THR A 39 -5.46 9.64 8.72
N MET A 40 -5.87 9.58 10.00
CA MET A 40 -6.21 10.75 10.80
C MET A 40 -4.98 11.62 11.07
N ALA A 41 -3.84 11.02 11.46
CA ALA A 41 -2.59 11.77 11.69
C ALA A 41 -2.11 12.48 10.41
N GLY A 42 -2.15 11.78 9.27
CA GLY A 42 -1.80 12.37 7.98
C GLY A 42 -2.74 13.50 7.56
N SER A 43 -4.04 13.36 7.83
CA SER A 43 -5.03 14.40 7.55
C SER A 43 -4.80 15.66 8.37
N VAL A 44 -4.38 15.54 9.64
CA VAL A 44 -3.98 16.70 10.47
C VAL A 44 -2.77 17.41 9.87
N ALA A 45 -1.75 16.67 9.42
CA ALA A 45 -0.57 17.26 8.78
C ALA A 45 -0.93 18.02 7.48
N VAL A 46 -1.83 17.47 6.66
CA VAL A 46 -2.35 18.14 5.46
C VAL A 46 -3.11 19.40 5.84
N MET A 47 -4.01 19.32 6.82
CA MET A 47 -4.80 20.46 7.29
C MET A 47 -3.90 21.59 7.81
N LEU A 48 -2.87 21.26 8.61
CA LEU A 48 -1.91 22.26 9.10
C LEU A 48 -1.13 22.91 7.96
N ASN A 49 -0.68 22.14 6.97
CA ASN A 49 -0.05 22.71 5.77
C ASN A 49 -1.01 23.59 4.98
N ALA A 50 -2.29 23.21 4.87
CA ALA A 50 -3.28 24.05 4.21
C ALA A 50 -3.42 25.42 4.91
N ILE A 51 -3.49 25.44 6.24
CA ILE A 51 -3.63 26.69 7.03
C ILE A 51 -2.36 27.54 6.98
N LEU A 52 -1.17 26.92 7.00
CA LEU A 52 0.11 27.64 7.14
C LEU A 52 0.79 27.97 5.82
N ARG A 53 0.44 27.30 4.72
CA ARG A 53 1.09 27.45 3.42
C ARG A 53 0.11 27.82 2.32
N ASP A 54 -1.02 27.11 2.22
CA ASP A 54 -1.87 27.17 1.02
C ASP A 54 -3.00 28.21 1.12
N LEU A 55 -3.52 28.47 2.32
CA LEU A 55 -4.58 29.43 2.59
C LEU A 55 -4.09 30.89 2.62
N PRO A 56 -3.02 31.26 3.35
CA PRO A 56 -2.68 32.66 3.53
C PRO A 56 -2.32 33.44 2.24
N PRO A 57 -1.69 32.86 1.21
CA PRO A 57 -1.51 33.54 -0.08
C PRO A 57 -2.82 33.99 -0.75
N GLN A 58 -3.97 33.40 -0.40
CA GLN A 58 -5.27 33.81 -0.93
C GLN A 58 -5.81 35.08 -0.28
N PHE A 59 -5.27 35.47 0.88
CA PHE A 59 -5.73 36.61 1.67
C PHE A 59 -4.66 37.68 1.85
N ILE A 60 -3.38 37.33 1.68
CA ILE A 60 -2.22 38.20 1.91
C ILE A 60 -1.30 38.13 0.69
N ASP A 61 -1.29 39.19 -0.10
CA ASP A 61 -0.40 39.31 -1.25
C ASP A 61 1.07 39.31 -0.81
N GLY A 62 1.87 38.43 -1.42
CA GLY A 62 3.29 38.26 -1.11
C GLY A 62 3.59 37.37 0.09
N TYR A 63 2.58 36.73 0.70
CA TYR A 63 2.82 35.73 1.73
C TYR A 63 3.43 34.47 1.13
N ASP A 64 4.57 34.05 1.70
CA ASP A 64 5.15 32.73 1.45
C ASP A 64 5.57 32.09 2.78
N GLY A 65 4.77 31.12 3.24
CA GLY A 65 5.04 30.38 4.48
C GLY A 65 6.38 29.63 4.46
N THR A 66 6.97 29.38 3.29
CA THR A 66 8.28 28.73 3.18
C THR A 66 9.44 29.67 3.51
N THR A 67 9.22 30.98 3.52
CA THR A 67 10.24 31.98 3.88
C THR A 67 10.35 32.20 5.39
N ILE A 68 9.30 31.91 6.14
CA ILE A 68 9.26 32.07 7.59
C ILE A 68 9.91 30.85 8.25
N PRO A 69 11.02 30.99 9.01
CA PRO A 69 11.80 29.84 9.50
C PRO A 69 10.98 28.82 10.31
N VAL A 70 10.09 29.30 11.20
CA VAL A 70 9.24 28.44 12.03
C VAL A 70 8.20 27.70 11.19
N ILE A 71 7.54 28.39 10.26
CA ILE A 71 6.52 27.79 9.40
C ILE A 71 7.15 26.77 8.45
N LYS A 72 8.33 27.08 7.90
CA LYS A 72 9.12 26.14 7.11
C LYS A 72 9.41 24.85 7.88
N GLN A 73 9.80 24.93 9.16
CA GLN A 73 10.02 23.74 9.99
C GLN A 73 8.75 22.91 10.18
N ILE A 74 7.61 23.57 10.43
CA ILE A 74 6.32 22.88 10.58
C ILE A 74 5.93 22.19 9.28
N ILE A 75 6.06 22.86 8.13
CA ILE A 75 5.76 22.28 6.81
C ILE A 75 6.62 21.05 6.54
N MET A 76 7.91 21.09 6.89
CA MET A 76 8.80 19.93 6.74
C MET A 76 8.37 18.75 7.60
N ILE A 77 8.05 18.98 8.89
CA ILE A 77 7.57 17.94 9.80
C ILE A 77 6.27 17.32 9.27
N ASN A 78 5.31 18.15 8.86
CA ASN A 78 4.06 17.70 8.26
C ASN A 78 4.29 16.88 6.99
N GLY A 79 5.30 17.23 6.18
CA GLY A 79 5.73 16.43 5.03
C GLY A 79 6.19 15.02 5.41
N TYR A 80 6.97 14.88 6.48
CA TYR A 80 7.38 13.56 6.98
C TYR A 80 6.20 12.75 7.52
N VAL A 81 5.27 13.40 8.24
CA VAL A 81 4.04 12.76 8.72
C VAL A 81 3.21 12.27 7.54
N TRP A 82 3.05 13.08 6.49
CA TRP A 82 2.32 12.70 5.27
C TRP A 82 2.96 11.49 4.57
N ASN A 83 4.29 11.49 4.42
CA ASN A 83 5.04 10.37 3.84
C ASN A 83 4.84 9.06 4.62
N GLY A 84 4.78 9.13 5.94
CA GLY A 84 4.57 7.96 6.80
C GLY A 84 3.11 7.51 6.94
N THR A 85 2.15 8.24 6.35
CA THR A 85 0.71 7.98 6.55
C THR A 85 -0.03 7.89 5.23
N LEU A 86 -0.35 9.02 4.60
CA LEU A 86 -1.18 9.08 3.40
C LEU A 86 -0.43 8.58 2.15
N ALA A 87 0.88 8.85 2.06
CA ALA A 87 1.69 8.40 0.92
C ALA A 87 1.80 6.87 0.82
N ILE A 88 1.61 6.16 1.94
CA ILE A 88 1.70 4.71 2.04
C ILE A 88 0.40 4.09 2.56
N ALA A 89 -0.72 4.81 2.46
CA ALA A 89 -2.01 4.36 3.00
C ALA A 89 -2.45 3.01 2.42
N GLY A 90 -2.10 2.74 1.16
CA GLY A 90 -2.34 1.43 0.53
C GLY A 90 -1.59 0.30 1.21
N LEU A 91 -0.31 0.49 1.52
CA LEU A 91 0.48 -0.51 2.24
C LEU A 91 -0.04 -0.75 3.66
N ILE A 92 -0.39 0.33 4.38
CA ILE A 92 -0.97 0.24 5.74
C ILE A 92 -2.27 -0.57 5.70
N PHE A 93 -3.12 -0.29 4.71
CA PHE A 93 -4.37 -1.01 4.54
C PHE A 93 -4.18 -2.48 4.20
N VAL A 94 -3.34 -2.78 3.22
CA VAL A 94 -3.04 -4.15 2.75
C VAL A 94 -2.51 -5.01 3.90
N PHE A 95 -1.60 -4.47 4.72
CA PHE A 95 -1.13 -5.14 5.92
C PHE A 95 -2.28 -5.44 6.88
N SER A 96 -3.07 -4.40 7.21
CA SER A 96 -4.21 -4.50 8.13
C SER A 96 -5.25 -5.52 7.62
N TRP A 97 -5.48 -5.59 6.32
CA TRP A 97 -6.42 -6.52 5.72
C TRP A 97 -5.91 -7.96 5.76
N GLY A 98 -4.66 -8.19 5.38
CA GLY A 98 -4.03 -9.52 5.48
C GLY A 98 -4.02 -10.06 6.92
N TYR A 99 -3.72 -9.18 7.88
CA TYR A 99 -3.78 -9.49 9.31
C TYR A 99 -5.18 -9.91 9.74
N ASN A 100 -6.21 -9.13 9.39
CA ASN A 100 -7.59 -9.40 9.79
C ASN A 100 -8.19 -10.63 9.09
N ILE A 101 -7.78 -10.94 7.85
CA ILE A 101 -8.17 -12.19 7.18
C ILE A 101 -7.55 -13.37 7.93
N ALA A 102 -6.24 -13.37 8.18
CA ALA A 102 -5.58 -14.43 8.92
C ALA A 102 -6.22 -14.65 10.32
N LYS A 103 -6.56 -13.56 11.01
CA LYS A 103 -7.32 -13.58 12.27
C LYS A 103 -8.69 -14.25 12.12
N ALA A 104 -9.46 -13.91 11.09
CA ALA A 104 -10.79 -14.49 10.83
C ALA A 104 -10.76 -16.01 10.55
N TYR A 105 -9.60 -16.52 10.14
CA TYR A 105 -9.36 -17.95 9.89
C TYR A 105 -8.59 -18.66 11.01
N GLY A 106 -8.17 -17.95 12.07
CA GLY A 106 -7.47 -18.54 13.22
C GLY A 106 -6.04 -19.02 12.90
N VAL A 107 -5.40 -18.45 11.88
CA VAL A 107 -3.99 -18.70 11.56
C VAL A 107 -3.11 -17.55 12.06
N ASN A 108 -1.79 -17.61 11.86
CA ASN A 108 -0.88 -16.57 12.37
C ASN A 108 -1.17 -15.19 11.74
N GLU A 109 -1.70 -14.25 12.53
CA GLU A 109 -2.19 -12.96 12.04
C GLU A 109 -1.06 -12.07 11.52
N LEU A 110 0.06 -12.04 12.25
CA LEU A 110 1.22 -11.24 11.86
C LEU A 110 1.79 -11.72 10.52
N SER A 111 1.88 -13.04 10.33
CA SER A 111 2.34 -13.61 9.06
C SER A 111 1.37 -13.30 7.91
N GLY A 112 0.06 -13.33 8.14
CA GLY A 112 -0.93 -12.93 7.14
C GLY A 112 -0.77 -11.46 6.70
N GLY A 113 -0.55 -10.55 7.65
CA GLY A 113 -0.27 -9.15 7.35
C GLY A 113 1.02 -8.97 6.53
N ILE A 114 2.11 -9.63 6.94
CA ILE A 114 3.40 -9.57 6.24
C ILE A 114 3.31 -10.14 4.82
N VAL A 115 2.65 -11.29 4.64
CA VAL A 115 2.47 -11.93 3.32
C VAL A 115 1.69 -11.01 2.38
N SER A 116 0.58 -10.44 2.86
CA SER A 116 -0.24 -9.50 2.08
C SER A 116 0.58 -8.30 1.59
N THR A 117 1.36 -7.69 2.48
CA THR A 117 2.20 -6.52 2.16
C THR A 117 3.33 -6.87 1.20
N ALA A 118 4.05 -7.97 1.48
CA ALA A 118 5.13 -8.41 0.62
C ALA A 118 4.62 -8.74 -0.79
N ALA A 119 3.46 -9.41 -0.89
CA ALA A 119 2.88 -9.74 -2.18
C ALA A 119 2.46 -8.51 -2.99
N SER A 120 1.87 -7.55 -2.30
CA SER A 120 1.44 -6.30 -2.94
C SER A 120 2.60 -5.45 -3.45
N ILE A 121 3.75 -5.50 -2.77
CA ILE A 121 4.96 -4.76 -3.16
C ILE A 121 5.67 -5.46 -4.32
N ALA A 122 5.70 -6.78 -4.35
CA ALA A 122 6.40 -7.51 -5.39
C ALA A 122 5.73 -7.38 -6.78
N GLY A 123 4.42 -7.05 -6.81
CA GLY A 123 3.72 -6.58 -8.02
C GLY A 123 4.08 -5.15 -8.49
N ILE A 124 4.92 -4.40 -7.75
CA ILE A 124 5.32 -3.03 -8.11
C ILE A 124 6.64 -3.04 -8.88
N THR A 125 6.71 -2.25 -9.95
CA THR A 125 7.98 -2.02 -10.65
C THR A 125 8.93 -1.14 -9.84
N PHE A 126 10.10 -1.67 -9.49
CA PHE A 126 11.19 -0.96 -8.82
C PHE A 126 12.07 -0.20 -9.81
N SER A 127 11.48 0.77 -10.51
CA SER A 127 12.21 1.62 -11.46
C SER A 127 11.85 3.09 -11.31
N PHE A 128 12.82 3.97 -11.51
CA PHE A 128 12.54 5.35 -11.87
C PHE A 128 12.69 5.54 -13.37
N THR A 129 11.89 6.43 -13.93
CA THR A 129 12.05 6.93 -15.30
C THR A 129 11.99 8.44 -15.22
N GLY A 130 13.12 9.10 -15.41
CA GLY A 130 13.25 10.56 -15.41
C GLY A 130 13.84 11.01 -16.73
N GLY A 131 13.11 11.84 -17.47
CA GLY A 131 13.52 12.30 -18.79
C GLY A 131 13.65 13.81 -18.88
N ILE A 132 14.70 14.30 -19.55
CA ILE A 132 14.81 15.70 -19.97
C ILE A 132 14.29 15.79 -21.40
N LYS A 133 13.15 16.46 -21.59
CA LYS A 133 12.62 16.79 -22.92
C LYS A 133 13.37 17.99 -23.48
N LEU A 134 14.12 17.78 -24.56
CA LEU A 134 14.90 18.81 -25.23
C LEU A 134 13.96 19.61 -26.14
N LYS A 135 13.39 20.70 -25.61
CA LYS A 135 12.57 21.61 -26.42
C LYS A 135 13.45 22.40 -27.38
N GLY A 136 13.43 22.03 -28.66
CA GLY A 136 14.07 22.77 -29.76
C GLY A 136 15.52 22.38 -30.08
N LEU A 137 16.11 21.45 -29.32
CA LEU A 137 17.40 20.84 -29.63
C LEU A 137 17.16 19.40 -30.11
N ASN A 138 17.66 19.08 -31.30
CA ASN A 138 17.77 17.70 -31.76
C ASN A 138 19.19 17.20 -31.45
N LEU A 139 19.30 16.09 -30.71
CA LEU A 139 20.60 15.46 -30.50
C LEU A 139 21.10 14.88 -31.81
N ASP A 140 22.37 15.12 -32.10
CA ASP A 140 23.05 14.46 -33.20
C ASP A 140 23.22 12.96 -32.93
N PRO A 141 23.27 12.12 -33.98
CA PRO A 141 23.37 10.66 -33.82
C PRO A 141 24.59 10.20 -33.00
N ALA A 142 25.71 10.92 -33.05
CA ALA A 142 26.91 10.57 -32.30
C ALA A 142 26.73 10.82 -30.79
N THR A 143 26.09 11.92 -30.41
CA THR A 143 25.73 12.19 -29.01
C THR A 143 24.71 11.17 -28.47
N ILE A 144 23.74 10.74 -29.28
CA ILE A 144 22.79 9.68 -28.90
C ILE A 144 23.54 8.36 -28.60
N GLU A 145 24.49 7.99 -29.45
CA GLU A 145 25.29 6.77 -29.26
C GLU A 145 26.20 6.86 -28.02
N ALA A 146 26.82 8.02 -27.78
CA ALA A 146 27.64 8.27 -26.60
C ALA A 146 26.83 8.18 -25.29
N ILE A 147 25.61 8.74 -25.27
CA ILE A 147 24.73 8.70 -24.10
C ILE A 147 24.23 7.28 -23.84
N ASN A 148 23.84 6.54 -24.89
CA ASN A 148 23.44 5.14 -24.76
C ASN A 148 24.60 4.26 -24.24
N LYS A 149 25.84 4.51 -24.67
CA LYS A 149 27.03 3.83 -24.13
C LYS A 149 27.32 4.20 -22.67
N ALA A 150 26.90 5.37 -22.21
CA ALA A 150 27.00 5.79 -20.81
C ALA A 150 25.90 5.18 -19.90
N GLY A 151 24.99 4.37 -20.46
CA GLY A 151 23.95 3.67 -19.69
C GLY A 151 22.65 4.47 -19.49
N LEU A 152 22.45 5.55 -20.23
CA LEU A 152 21.21 6.34 -20.26
C LEU A 152 20.53 6.18 -21.61
N ALA A 153 19.19 6.11 -21.66
CA ALA A 153 18.46 5.96 -22.91
C ALA A 153 18.26 7.33 -23.59
N ALA A 154 18.83 7.56 -24.76
CA ALA A 154 18.66 8.82 -25.51
C ALA A 154 17.87 8.62 -26.81
N THR A 155 16.94 9.54 -27.07
CA THR A 155 16.23 9.74 -28.34
C THR A 155 16.51 11.16 -28.86
N PRO A 156 16.24 11.48 -30.14
CA PRO A 156 16.55 12.79 -30.72
C PRO A 156 15.98 13.99 -29.95
N LYS A 157 14.93 13.79 -29.15
CA LYS A 157 14.22 14.85 -28.41
C LYS A 157 14.16 14.64 -26.90
N GLU A 158 14.71 13.54 -26.39
CA GLU A 158 14.60 13.19 -24.98
C GLU A 158 15.78 12.34 -24.51
N ILE A 159 16.35 12.69 -23.37
CA ILE A 159 17.29 11.83 -22.64
C ILE A 159 16.56 11.29 -21.43
N THR A 160 16.46 9.97 -21.33
CA THR A 160 15.76 9.25 -20.29
C THR A 160 16.77 8.48 -19.44
N ALA A 161 16.78 8.78 -18.14
CA ALA A 161 17.47 7.99 -17.14
C ALA A 161 16.50 6.95 -16.57
N THR A 162 16.86 5.68 -16.71
CA THR A 162 16.19 4.56 -16.06
C THR A 162 17.15 3.88 -15.13
N GLY A 163 16.73 3.61 -13.90
CA GLY A 163 17.53 2.83 -12.96
C GLY A 163 16.65 1.96 -12.08
N TRP A 164 17.21 0.84 -11.66
CA TRP A 164 16.58 -0.13 -10.79
C TRP A 164 16.81 0.22 -9.31
N GLY A 165 15.84 -0.11 -8.45
CA GLY A 165 15.95 0.07 -7.01
C GLY A 165 15.21 1.28 -6.44
N TRP A 166 14.44 1.99 -7.26
CA TRP A 166 13.56 3.06 -6.80
C TRP A 166 12.13 2.56 -6.66
N LEU A 167 11.52 2.73 -5.48
CA LEU A 167 10.11 2.45 -5.24
C LEU A 167 9.32 3.77 -5.31
N PRO A 168 8.52 3.99 -6.36
CA PRO A 168 7.90 5.29 -6.57
C PRO A 168 6.65 5.41 -5.69
N LEU A 169 6.58 6.47 -4.87
CA LEU A 169 5.51 6.66 -3.86
C LEU A 169 4.10 6.81 -4.47
N ASN A 170 4.00 7.27 -5.71
CA ASN A 170 2.75 7.30 -6.48
C ASN A 170 2.19 5.89 -6.77
N ASN A 171 3.02 4.85 -6.68
CA ASN A 171 2.56 3.46 -6.75
C ASN A 171 2.27 2.88 -5.36
N LEU A 172 2.33 3.67 -4.28
CA LEU A 172 2.00 3.24 -2.91
C LEU A 172 0.81 4.01 -2.32
N ASP A 173 0.36 5.03 -3.04
CA ASP A 173 -0.78 5.87 -2.69
C ASP A 173 -2.12 5.20 -3.06
N ALA A 174 -3.21 5.96 -2.97
CA ALA A 174 -4.57 5.48 -3.26
C ALA A 174 -4.76 4.94 -4.69
N ASN A 175 -3.91 5.30 -5.66
CA ASN A 175 -4.04 4.85 -7.05
C ASN A 175 -3.67 3.37 -7.21
N PHE A 176 -2.68 2.89 -6.46
CA PHE A 176 -2.26 1.48 -6.47
C PHE A 176 -3.08 0.61 -5.50
N PHE A 177 -3.90 1.24 -4.66
CA PHE A 177 -4.68 0.62 -3.59
C PHE A 177 -5.49 -0.59 -4.07
N PHE A 178 -6.21 -0.48 -5.18
CA PHE A 178 -7.09 -1.54 -5.66
C PHE A 178 -6.33 -2.77 -6.16
N THR A 179 -5.24 -2.57 -6.90
CA THR A 179 -4.39 -3.66 -7.39
C THR A 179 -3.67 -4.35 -6.24
N ALA A 180 -3.07 -3.57 -5.34
CA ALA A 180 -2.42 -4.08 -4.13
C ALA A 180 -3.39 -4.92 -3.28
N MET A 181 -4.62 -4.42 -3.10
CA MET A 181 -5.68 -5.14 -2.41
C MET A 181 -5.93 -6.51 -3.03
N ILE A 182 -6.09 -6.60 -4.35
CA ILE A 182 -6.39 -7.89 -5.01
C ILE A 182 -5.23 -8.86 -4.83
N ILE A 183 -3.99 -8.43 -5.08
CA ILE A 183 -2.80 -9.29 -4.98
C ILE A 183 -2.60 -9.73 -3.53
N GLY A 184 -2.58 -8.79 -2.58
CA GLY A 184 -2.43 -9.10 -1.16
C GLY A 184 -3.54 -10.00 -0.62
N PHE A 185 -4.78 -9.85 -1.12
CA PHE A 185 -5.90 -10.74 -0.78
C PHE A 185 -5.67 -12.16 -1.27
N ILE A 186 -5.30 -12.34 -2.54
CA ILE A 186 -5.06 -13.68 -3.11
C ILE A 186 -3.93 -14.37 -2.34
N ALA A 187 -2.84 -13.65 -2.05
CA ALA A 187 -1.69 -14.18 -1.34
C ALA A 187 -2.05 -14.58 0.08
N THR A 188 -2.79 -13.73 0.79
CA THR A 188 -3.29 -14.06 2.12
C THR A 188 -4.20 -15.28 2.10
N MET A 189 -5.06 -15.42 1.08
CA MET A 189 -5.94 -16.57 0.96
C MET A 189 -5.20 -17.86 0.64
N ILE A 190 -4.14 -17.82 -0.17
CA ILE A 190 -3.26 -18.97 -0.42
C ILE A 190 -2.54 -19.35 0.88
N TYR A 191 -1.94 -18.37 1.57
CA TYR A 191 -1.33 -18.57 2.87
C TYR A 191 -2.27 -19.25 3.88
N VAL A 192 -3.48 -18.69 4.05
CA VAL A 192 -4.51 -19.22 4.96
C VAL A 192 -4.89 -20.66 4.58
N LYS A 193 -5.15 -20.92 3.29
CA LYS A 193 -5.55 -22.26 2.84
C LYS A 193 -4.46 -23.30 3.07
N LEU A 194 -3.19 -22.94 2.92
CA LEU A 194 -2.06 -23.84 3.17
C LEU A 194 -1.85 -24.09 4.66
N MET A 195 -1.99 -23.04 5.49
CA MET A 195 -1.96 -23.17 6.95
C MET A 195 -3.08 -24.09 7.47
N LEU A 196 -4.31 -23.94 6.95
CA LEU A 196 -5.46 -24.79 7.33
C LEU A 196 -5.33 -26.24 6.87
N LYS A 197 -4.47 -26.52 5.88
CA LYS A 197 -4.17 -27.87 5.38
C LYS A 197 -2.97 -28.52 6.08
N ASP A 198 -2.45 -27.90 7.14
CA ASP A 198 -1.24 -28.35 7.86
C ASP A 198 -0.01 -28.52 6.95
N ILE A 199 0.07 -27.76 5.86
CA ILE A 199 1.26 -27.70 4.98
C ILE A 199 2.28 -26.76 5.63
N THR A 200 2.81 -27.18 6.77
CA THR A 200 3.69 -26.38 7.63
C THR A 200 4.92 -27.17 8.06
N ILE A 201 5.98 -26.47 8.47
CA ILE A 201 7.14 -27.11 9.08
C ILE A 201 6.82 -27.39 10.55
N LYS A 202 6.73 -28.66 10.92
CA LYS A 202 6.50 -29.08 12.31
C LYS A 202 7.84 -29.19 13.03
N LEU A 203 8.00 -28.40 14.09
CA LEU A 203 9.15 -28.46 14.96
C LEU A 203 8.83 -29.28 16.22
N PRO A 204 9.83 -29.96 16.83
CA PRO A 204 9.65 -30.71 18.06
C PRO A 204 9.33 -29.78 19.25
N ASP A 205 8.70 -30.34 20.28
CA ASP A 205 8.21 -29.60 21.48
C ASP A 205 9.32 -28.88 22.26
N SER A 206 10.58 -29.23 22.02
CA SER A 206 11.75 -28.58 22.63
C SER A 206 12.01 -27.17 22.11
N VAL A 207 11.35 -26.73 21.03
CA VAL A 207 11.58 -25.41 20.41
C VAL A 207 10.59 -24.36 20.96
N PRO A 208 11.07 -23.16 21.35
CA PRO A 208 10.21 -22.07 21.82
C PRO A 208 9.02 -21.75 20.89
N PRO A 209 7.82 -21.44 21.43
CA PRO A 209 6.61 -21.21 20.65
C PRO A 209 6.75 -20.13 19.57
N ALA A 210 7.52 -19.06 19.84
CA ALA A 210 7.74 -17.98 18.89
C ALA A 210 8.48 -18.45 17.62
N ILE A 211 9.47 -19.34 17.79
CA ILE A 211 10.26 -19.90 16.68
C ILE A 211 9.39 -20.90 15.91
N SER A 212 8.63 -21.73 16.62
CA SER A 212 7.68 -22.68 16.02
C SER A 212 6.67 -21.98 15.10
N LYS A 213 6.06 -20.88 15.56
CA LYS A 213 5.07 -20.11 14.78
C LYS A 213 5.67 -19.50 13.50
N ALA A 214 6.91 -19.02 13.58
CA ALA A 214 7.63 -18.45 12.44
C ALA A 214 7.95 -19.52 11.38
N PHE A 215 8.52 -20.67 11.80
CA PHE A 215 8.88 -21.76 10.89
C PHE A 215 7.67 -22.45 10.27
N ALA A 216 6.59 -22.63 11.03
CA ALA A 216 5.33 -23.17 10.51
C ALA A 216 4.78 -22.35 9.33
N SER A 217 5.03 -21.04 9.35
CA SER A 217 4.54 -20.11 8.33
C SER A 217 5.42 -20.04 7.07
N ILE A 218 6.63 -20.62 7.05
CA ILE A 218 7.60 -20.48 5.95
C ILE A 218 7.06 -21.06 4.64
N ILE A 219 6.61 -22.32 4.64
CA ILE A 219 6.13 -22.99 3.42
C ILE A 219 4.88 -22.27 2.88
N PRO A 220 3.84 -22.00 3.69
CA PRO A 220 2.67 -21.27 3.24
C PRO A 220 2.98 -19.87 2.71
N ALA A 221 3.84 -19.11 3.40
CA ALA A 221 4.21 -17.77 2.98
C ALA A 221 5.01 -17.78 1.67
N THR A 222 5.94 -18.72 1.53
CA THR A 222 6.72 -18.86 0.29
C THR A 222 5.80 -19.18 -0.88
N ALA A 223 4.90 -20.15 -0.74
CA ALA A 223 3.97 -20.50 -1.80
C ALA A 223 3.05 -19.33 -2.19
N ALA A 224 2.57 -18.55 -1.22
CA ALA A 224 1.78 -17.35 -1.46
C ALA A 224 2.56 -16.25 -2.19
N LEU A 225 3.84 -16.04 -1.89
CA LEU A 225 4.62 -15.00 -2.59
C LEU A 225 5.01 -15.41 -4.02
N TYR A 226 5.11 -16.70 -4.31
CA TYR A 226 5.46 -17.17 -5.65
C TYR A 226 4.27 -17.19 -6.62
N GLU A 227 3.04 -16.94 -6.14
CA GLU A 227 1.84 -16.88 -6.99
C GLU A 227 1.86 -15.70 -7.97
N GLU A 228 2.64 -14.66 -7.69
CA GLU A 228 2.69 -13.43 -8.50
C GLU A 228 3.19 -13.64 -9.92
N ARG A 229 3.91 -14.74 -10.20
CA ARG A 229 4.28 -15.12 -11.58
C ARG A 229 3.09 -15.54 -12.45
N LEU A 230 1.88 -15.62 -11.91
CA LEU A 230 0.66 -15.98 -12.63
C LEU A 230 -0.10 -14.78 -13.21
N PHE A 231 0.33 -13.54 -12.92
CA PHE A 231 -0.29 -12.29 -13.39
C PHE A 231 0.69 -11.44 -14.21
#